data_AF-A0A7S2DIN6-F1
#
_entry.id   AF-A0A7S2DIN6-F1
#
_cell.length_a   1.000
_cell.length_b   1.000
_cell.length_c   1.000
_cell.angle_alpha   90.00
_cell.angle_beta   90.00
_cell.angle_gamma   90.00
#
_symmetry.space_group_name_H-M   'P 1'
#
loop_
_entity.id
_entity.type
_entity.pdbx_description
1 polymer ?
#
loop_
_entity_poly.entity_id
_entity_poly.type
_entity_poly.pdbx_seq_one_letter_code
_entity_poly.pdbx_strand_id
1 'polypeptide(L)'
;GGMLWANLIGAFCGVAANLSPASHAFRQELSTLNAFMALNNIDGRTRLRLREYMHQSIDMKRGTIHADAISSLSPGLHSHVVWKINERWIRCIWFVRQVEQELSIALAFHLHAKVFPPEEICPHGTLYIVKRGVAMC
;
A
#
# COMPACT_ATOMS: atom_id res chain seq x y z
N GLY A 1 3.59 -29.74 35.58
CA GLY A 1 2.65 -28.60 35.54
C GLY A 1 3.18 -27.35 34.86
N GLY A 2 4.46 -26.95 35.06
CA GLY A 2 5.00 -25.67 34.56
C GLY A 2 5.31 -25.58 33.06
N MET A 3 5.63 -26.70 32.39
CA MET A 3 5.99 -26.70 30.97
C MET A 3 4.83 -26.31 30.03
N LEU A 4 3.59 -26.66 30.40
CA LEU A 4 2.39 -26.29 29.62
C LEU A 4 2.07 -24.79 29.73
N TRP A 5 2.35 -24.17 30.89
CA TRP A 5 2.15 -22.74 31.11
C TRP A 5 3.20 -21.87 30.38
N ALA A 6 4.46 -22.31 30.34
CA ALA A 6 5.52 -21.62 29.59
C ALA A 6 5.25 -21.60 28.08
N ASN A 7 4.72 -22.71 27.53
CA ASN A 7 4.34 -22.79 26.11
C ASN A 7 3.16 -21.87 25.77
N LEU A 8 2.19 -21.71 26.68
CA LEU A 8 1.06 -20.81 26.48
C LEU A 8 1.53 -19.34 26.42
N ILE A 9 2.37 -18.92 27.35
CA ILE A 9 2.92 -17.55 27.40
C ILE A 9 3.86 -17.27 26.21
N GLY A 10 4.66 -18.26 25.80
CA GLY A 10 5.52 -18.18 24.60
C GLY A 10 4.74 -18.00 23.31
N ALA A 11 3.60 -18.68 23.16
CA ALA A 11 2.71 -18.52 22.00
C ALA A 11 2.05 -17.13 21.97
N PHE A 12 1.63 -16.59 23.12
CA PHE A 12 1.06 -15.24 23.20
C PHE A 12 2.11 -14.14 22.93
N CYS A 13 3.35 -14.30 23.40
CA CYS A 13 4.43 -13.34 23.15
C CYS A 13 4.90 -13.38 21.68
N GLY A 14 4.92 -14.56 21.05
CA GLY A 14 5.20 -14.71 19.62
C GLY A 14 4.11 -14.12 18.71
N VAL A 15 2.83 -14.22 19.11
CA VAL A 15 1.71 -13.57 18.40
C VAL A 15 1.70 -12.05 18.62
N ALA A 16 2.00 -11.57 19.83
CA ALA A 16 2.13 -10.14 20.12
C ALA A 16 3.31 -9.48 19.39
N ALA A 17 4.45 -10.19 19.24
CA ALA A 17 5.58 -9.75 18.44
C ALA A 17 5.26 -9.72 16.93
N ASN A 18 4.48 -10.70 16.43
CA ASN A 18 4.00 -10.77 15.04
C ASN A 18 2.82 -9.83 14.73
N LEU A 19 2.25 -9.15 15.72
CA LEU A 19 1.19 -8.16 15.53
C LEU A 19 1.70 -6.78 15.08
N SER A 20 3.02 -6.57 15.01
CA SER A 20 3.59 -5.30 14.54
C SER A 20 4.79 -5.35 13.57
N PRO A 21 5.11 -6.43 12.83
CA PRO A 21 6.26 -6.46 11.92
C PRO A 21 6.16 -5.36 10.84
N ALA A 22 4.95 -5.01 10.39
CA ALA A 22 4.74 -3.87 9.48
C ALA A 22 5.13 -2.51 10.11
N SER A 23 4.85 -2.32 11.40
CA SER A 23 5.23 -1.12 12.14
C SER A 23 6.74 -1.07 12.40
N HIS A 24 7.36 -2.23 12.67
CA HIS A 24 8.82 -2.34 12.81
C HIS A 24 9.54 -2.06 11.49
N ALA A 25 9.09 -2.66 10.38
CA ALA A 25 9.64 -2.43 9.05
C ALA A 25 9.52 -0.95 8.65
N PHE A 26 8.37 -0.33 8.88
CA PHE A 26 8.18 1.10 8.62
C PHE A 26 9.09 1.99 9.46
N ARG A 27 9.23 1.71 10.76
CA ARG A 27 10.15 2.45 11.65
C ARG A 27 11.59 2.32 11.17
N GLN A 28 11.98 1.13 10.69
CA GLN A 28 13.32 0.90 10.15
C GLN A 28 13.54 1.69 8.87
N GLU A 29 12.57 1.71 7.95
CA GLU A 29 12.63 2.50 6.72
C GLU A 29 12.70 4.01 6.99
N LEU A 30 11.90 4.52 7.94
CA LEU A 30 11.99 5.91 8.41
C LEU A 30 13.35 6.24 9.00
N SER A 31 13.95 5.32 9.76
CA SER A 31 15.29 5.49 10.32
C SER A 31 16.34 5.62 9.22
N THR A 32 16.30 4.73 8.22
CA THR A 32 17.17 4.78 7.03
C THR A 32 17.03 6.10 6.29
N LEU A 33 15.80 6.58 6.08
CA LEU A 33 15.57 7.88 5.45
C LEU A 33 16.12 9.04 6.28
N ASN A 34 15.94 9.03 7.60
CA ASN A 34 16.51 10.06 8.47
C ASN A 34 18.05 10.08 8.39
N ALA A 35 18.70 8.92 8.38
CA ALA A 35 20.15 8.81 8.20
C ALA A 35 20.59 9.38 6.84
N PHE A 36 19.89 9.02 5.76
CA PHE A 36 20.16 9.56 4.41
C PHE A 36 20.03 11.09 4.35
N MET A 37 18.98 11.66 4.97
CA MET A 37 18.77 13.11 5.03
C MET A 37 19.81 13.84 5.88
N ALA A 38 20.34 13.18 6.91
CA ALA A 38 21.42 13.70 7.75
C ALA A 38 22.74 13.72 6.98
N LEU A 39 23.08 12.62 6.29
CA LEU A 39 24.30 12.50 5.48
C LEU A 39 24.38 13.54 4.36
N ASN A 40 23.24 13.84 3.71
CA ASN A 40 23.19 14.77 2.58
C ASN A 40 22.90 16.23 2.98
N ASN A 41 22.87 16.56 4.29
CA ASN A 41 22.56 17.92 4.77
C ASN A 41 21.28 18.52 4.17
N ILE A 42 20.24 17.70 3.99
CA ILE A 42 18.94 18.15 3.48
C ILE A 42 18.36 19.23 4.41
N ASP A 43 17.77 20.29 3.87
CA ASP A 43 17.20 21.38 4.65
C ASP A 43 15.99 20.92 5.48
N GLY A 44 15.70 21.65 6.56
CA GLY A 44 14.63 21.28 7.51
C GLY A 44 13.23 21.20 6.87
N ARG A 45 12.94 22.03 5.87
CA ARG A 45 11.64 22.07 5.20
C ARG A 45 11.45 20.84 4.30
N THR A 46 12.48 20.47 3.55
CA THR A 46 12.46 19.25 2.72
C THR A 46 12.43 17.99 3.58
N ARG A 47 13.14 17.96 4.71
CA ARG A 47 13.07 16.84 5.68
C ARG A 47 11.65 16.62 6.21
N LEU A 48 10.93 17.69 6.52
CA LEU A 48 9.55 17.61 6.99
C LEU A 48 8.65 17.00 5.91
N ARG A 49 8.71 17.53 4.68
CA ARG A 49 7.94 17.05 3.53
C ARG A 49 8.18 15.56 3.23
N LEU A 50 9.44 15.12 3.27
CA LEU A 50 9.79 13.72 3.05
C LEU A 50 9.21 12.79 4.12
N ARG A 51 9.22 13.21 5.40
CA ARG A 51 8.63 12.43 6.50
C ARG A 51 7.11 12.38 6.40
N GLU A 52 6.47 13.48 6.07
CA GLU A 52 5.01 13.55 5.84
C GLU A 52 4.60 12.60 4.71
N TYR A 53 5.32 12.62 3.58
CA TYR A 53 5.10 11.71 2.47
C TYR A 53 5.26 10.24 2.88
N MET A 54 6.29 9.91 3.65
CA MET A 54 6.48 8.55 4.18
C MET A 54 5.33 8.11 5.09
N HIS A 55 4.84 9.00 5.96
CA HIS A 55 3.68 8.71 6.81
C HIS A 55 2.39 8.53 5.99
N GLN A 56 2.20 9.28 4.90
CA GLN A 56 1.03 9.11 4.04
C GLN A 56 1.12 7.83 3.19
N SER A 57 2.32 7.44 2.78
CA SER A 57 2.56 6.22 1.98
C SER A 57 2.47 4.92 2.79
N ILE A 58 2.50 4.95 4.13
CA ILE A 58 2.36 3.73 4.95
C ILE A 58 1.01 3.03 4.74
N ASP A 59 -0.07 3.81 4.62
CA ASP A 59 -1.41 3.28 4.39
C ASP A 59 -1.51 2.62 3.01
N MET A 60 -0.74 3.13 2.04
CA MET A 60 -0.62 2.54 0.70
C MET A 60 0.19 1.24 0.72
N LYS A 61 1.33 1.23 1.43
CA LYS A 61 2.20 0.05 1.54
C LYS A 61 1.51 -1.15 2.17
N ARG A 62 0.58 -0.92 3.10
CA ARG A 62 -0.31 -1.98 3.63
C ARG A 62 -1.14 -2.63 2.53
N GLY A 63 -1.58 -1.85 1.54
CA GLY A 63 -2.29 -2.36 0.35
C GLY A 63 -1.42 -3.18 -0.60
N THR A 64 -0.15 -2.80 -0.79
CA THR A 64 0.77 -3.51 -1.71
C THR A 64 1.29 -4.83 -1.14
N ILE A 65 1.43 -4.96 0.19
CA ILE A 65 1.82 -6.23 0.84
C ILE A 65 0.83 -7.37 0.52
N HIS A 66 -0.44 -7.04 0.24
CA HIS A 66 -1.43 -8.03 -0.17
C HIS A 66 -1.24 -8.51 -1.63
N ALA A 67 -0.62 -7.72 -2.51
CA ALA A 67 -0.41 -8.09 -3.91
C ALA A 67 0.59 -9.25 -4.04
N ASP A 68 1.67 -9.25 -3.25
CA ASP A 68 2.66 -10.33 -3.25
C ASP A 68 2.04 -11.66 -2.78
N ALA A 69 1.20 -11.62 -1.74
CA ALA A 69 0.47 -12.80 -1.28
C ALA A 69 -0.47 -13.36 -2.35
N ILE A 70 -1.11 -12.48 -3.11
CA ILE A 70 -2.07 -12.80 -4.17
C ILE A 70 -1.37 -13.38 -5.42
N SER A 71 -0.11 -13.02 -5.67
CA SER A 71 0.68 -13.53 -6.82
C SER A 71 1.01 -15.04 -6.75
N SER A 72 0.93 -15.65 -5.56
CA SER A 72 1.13 -17.09 -5.35
C SER A 72 -0.09 -17.96 -5.69
N LEU A 73 -1.23 -17.35 -6.03
CA LEU A 73 -2.49 -18.04 -6.30
C LEU A 73 -2.54 -18.64 -7.72
N SER A 74 -3.41 -19.63 -7.93
CA SER A 74 -3.69 -20.15 -9.26
C SER A 74 -4.29 -19.05 -10.18
N PRO A 75 -4.01 -19.06 -11.49
CA PRO A 75 -4.39 -17.95 -12.39
C PRO A 75 -5.87 -17.58 -12.38
N GLY A 76 -6.76 -18.58 -12.26
CA GLY A 76 -8.21 -18.32 -12.16
C GLY A 76 -8.61 -17.66 -10.85
N LEU A 77 -8.03 -18.12 -9.72
CA LEU A 77 -8.30 -17.57 -8.41
C LEU A 77 -7.69 -16.16 -8.26
N HIS A 78 -6.52 -15.96 -8.83
CA HIS A 78 -5.84 -14.68 -8.93
C HIS A 78 -6.73 -13.62 -9.59
N SER A 79 -7.26 -13.92 -10.79
CA SER A 79 -8.17 -13.04 -11.53
C SER A 79 -9.44 -12.71 -10.75
N HIS A 80 -10.03 -13.70 -10.07
CA HIS A 80 -11.24 -13.48 -9.27
C HIS A 80 -10.97 -12.56 -8.07
N VAL A 81 -9.85 -12.73 -7.37
CA VAL A 81 -9.48 -11.90 -6.22
C VAL A 81 -9.15 -10.48 -6.67
N VAL A 82 -8.37 -10.31 -7.74
CA VAL A 82 -8.02 -8.99 -8.29
C VAL A 82 -9.27 -8.25 -8.77
N TRP A 83 -10.20 -8.94 -9.42
CA TRP A 83 -11.50 -8.36 -9.77
C TRP A 83 -12.26 -7.90 -8.53
N LYS A 84 -12.40 -8.74 -7.50
CA LYS A 84 -13.17 -8.38 -6.29
C LYS A 84 -12.61 -7.18 -5.54
N ILE A 85 -11.30 -7.00 -5.51
CA ILE A 85 -10.64 -5.86 -4.87
C ILE A 85 -10.88 -4.57 -5.68
N ASN A 86 -10.84 -4.66 -7.01
CA ASN A 86 -10.82 -3.49 -7.89
C ASN A 86 -12.18 -3.13 -8.51
N GLU A 87 -13.15 -4.04 -8.46
CA GLU A 87 -14.48 -3.90 -9.09
C GLU A 87 -15.16 -2.58 -8.72
N ARG A 88 -15.07 -2.17 -7.44
CA ARG A 88 -15.63 -0.91 -6.97
C ARG A 88 -15.04 0.31 -7.69
N TRP A 89 -13.74 0.31 -7.96
CA TRP A 89 -13.04 1.44 -8.59
C TRP A 89 -13.26 1.46 -10.10
N ILE A 90 -13.17 0.28 -10.73
CA ILE A 90 -13.38 0.14 -12.18
C ILE A 90 -14.80 0.53 -12.56
N ARG A 91 -15.79 0.14 -11.75
CA ARG A 91 -17.18 0.55 -11.94
C ARG A 91 -17.40 2.06 -11.75
N CYS A 92 -16.46 2.84 -11.21
CA CYS A 92 -16.60 4.30 -11.19
C CYS A 92 -16.30 4.93 -12.56
N ILE A 93 -15.60 4.24 -13.45
CA ILE A 93 -15.22 4.76 -14.76
C ILE A 93 -16.35 4.49 -15.75
N TRP A 94 -17.03 5.56 -16.18
CA TRP A 94 -18.25 5.45 -16.98
C TRP A 94 -18.07 4.69 -18.29
N PHE A 95 -16.94 4.87 -18.99
CA PHE A 95 -16.67 4.19 -20.25
C PHE A 95 -16.18 2.74 -20.09
N VAL A 96 -15.60 2.36 -18.94
CA VAL A 96 -15.15 0.98 -18.69
C VAL A 96 -16.34 0.07 -18.34
N ARG A 97 -17.47 0.63 -17.88
CA ARG A 97 -18.69 -0.15 -17.58
C ARG A 97 -19.26 -0.91 -18.77
N GLN A 98 -19.00 -0.45 -19.99
CA GLN A 98 -19.55 -1.02 -21.22
C GLN A 98 -18.59 -2.02 -21.88
N VAL A 99 -17.44 -2.26 -21.27
CA VAL A 99 -16.36 -3.07 -21.81
C VAL A 99 -16.50 -4.52 -21.35
N GLU A 100 -15.98 -5.44 -22.16
CA GLU A 100 -15.92 -6.87 -21.83
C GLU A 100 -15.22 -7.12 -20.47
N GLN A 101 -15.67 -8.17 -19.78
CA GLN A 101 -15.18 -8.51 -18.46
C GLN A 101 -13.69 -8.86 -18.46
N GLU A 102 -13.17 -9.50 -19.53
CA GLU A 102 -11.75 -9.84 -19.66
C GLU A 102 -10.86 -8.58 -19.69
N LEU A 103 -11.23 -7.58 -20.48
CA LEU A 103 -10.51 -6.30 -20.51
C LEU A 103 -10.65 -5.54 -19.19
N SER A 104 -11.80 -5.62 -18.52
CA SER A 104 -11.98 -5.04 -17.19
C SER A 104 -11.06 -5.69 -16.14
N ILE A 105 -10.86 -7.01 -16.22
CA ILE A 105 -9.92 -7.75 -15.38
C ILE A 105 -8.48 -7.37 -15.73
N ALA A 106 -8.15 -7.26 -17.02
CA ALA A 106 -6.83 -6.80 -17.46
C ALA A 106 -6.51 -5.39 -16.93
N LEU A 107 -7.47 -4.46 -16.95
CA LEU A 107 -7.34 -3.14 -16.33
C LEU A 107 -7.16 -3.22 -14.82
N ALA A 108 -7.85 -4.16 -14.15
CA ALA A 108 -7.70 -4.39 -12.72
C ALA A 108 -6.26 -4.76 -12.33
N PHE A 109 -5.57 -5.54 -13.17
CA PHE A 109 -4.17 -5.89 -12.96
C PHE A 109 -3.20 -4.72 -13.10
N HIS A 110 -3.56 -3.68 -13.87
CA HIS A 110 -2.73 -2.51 -14.12
C HIS A 110 -3.08 -1.31 -13.23
N LEU A 111 -3.99 -1.49 -12.25
CA LEU A 111 -4.29 -0.47 -11.26
C LEU A 111 -3.19 -0.42 -10.20
N HIS A 112 -2.41 0.66 -10.23
CA HIS A 112 -1.38 0.92 -9.24
C HIS A 112 -1.82 2.02 -8.27
N ALA A 113 -1.74 1.73 -6.97
CA ALA A 113 -1.91 2.74 -5.95
C ALA A 113 -0.74 3.73 -5.99
N LYS A 114 -1.04 5.03 -6.03
CA LYS A 114 -0.07 6.12 -5.92
C LYS A 114 -0.55 7.12 -4.89
N VAL A 115 0.39 7.76 -4.18
CA VAL A 115 0.14 8.85 -3.25
C VAL A 115 0.85 10.08 -3.79
N PHE A 116 0.16 11.20 -3.78
CA PHE A 116 0.71 12.51 -4.12
C PHE A 116 0.66 13.38 -2.87
N PRO A 117 1.76 14.06 -2.51
CA PRO A 117 1.75 15.06 -1.45
C PRO A 117 0.91 16.28 -1.85
N PRO A 118 0.51 17.12 -0.87
CA PRO A 118 -0.18 18.36 -1.16
C PRO A 118 0.60 19.25 -2.13
N GLU A 119 -0.10 19.95 -3.02
CA GLU A 119 0.45 20.88 -4.03
C GLU A 119 1.24 20.24 -5.18
N GLU A 120 1.34 18.91 -5.25
CA GLU A 120 1.98 18.25 -6.39
C GLU A 120 1.02 18.09 -7.57
N ILE A 121 1.52 18.37 -8.78
CA ILE A 121 0.77 18.23 -10.02
C ILE A 121 0.86 16.79 -10.51
N CYS A 122 -0.28 16.15 -10.71
CA CYS A 122 -0.33 14.81 -11.31
C CYS A 122 0.18 14.85 -12.76
N PRO A 123 1.12 13.97 -13.15
CA PRO A 123 1.59 13.88 -14.53
C PRO A 123 0.46 13.66 -15.54
N HIS A 124 0.55 14.31 -16.70
CA HIS A 124 -0.40 14.13 -17.79
C HIS A 124 -0.30 12.73 -18.42
N GLY A 125 -1.39 12.30 -19.08
CA GLY A 125 -1.42 11.03 -19.83
C GLY A 125 -1.73 9.79 -19.00
N THR A 126 -2.03 9.94 -17.71
CA THR A 126 -2.48 8.85 -16.83
C THR A 126 -3.91 9.11 -16.35
N LEU A 127 -4.75 8.07 -16.37
CA LEU A 127 -6.07 8.12 -15.75
C LEU A 127 -5.94 7.85 -14.25
N TYR A 128 -6.46 8.76 -13.43
CA TYR A 128 -6.43 8.64 -11.98
C TYR A 128 -7.83 8.39 -11.41
N ILE A 129 -7.89 7.55 -10.38
CA ILE A 129 -9.10 7.32 -9.58
C ILE A 129 -8.79 7.77 -8.16
N VAL A 130 -9.53 8.76 -7.65
CA VAL A 130 -9.31 9.28 -6.29
C VAL A 130 -9.94 8.33 -5.27
N LYS A 131 -9.10 7.63 -4.51
CA LYS A 131 -9.53 6.77 -3.39
C LYS A 131 -9.72 7.55 -2.08
N ARG A 132 -8.85 8.52 -1.80
CA ARG A 132 -8.83 9.36 -0.59
C ARG A 132 -8.16 10.69 -0.92
N GLY A 133 -8.69 11.78 -0.35
CA GLY A 133 -8.21 13.14 -0.60
C GLY A 133 -9.04 13.87 -1.66
N VAL A 134 -8.51 14.99 -2.14
CA VAL A 134 -9.15 15.85 -3.14
C VAL A 134 -8.10 16.19 -4.19
N ALA A 135 -8.50 16.16 -5.46
CA ALA A 135 -7.71 16.67 -6.57
C ALA A 135 -8.47 17.85 -7.19
N MET A 136 -7.75 18.92 -7.52
CA MET A 136 -8.29 20.02 -8.31
C MET A 136 -7.83 19.84 -9.76
N CYS A 137 -8.78 19.95 -10.68
CA CYS A 137 -8.55 19.89 -12.12
C CYS A 137 -8.66 21.27 -12.73
#